data_AF-A0A517R4B7-F1
#
_entry.id   AF-A0A517R4B7-F1
#
_cell.length_a   1.000
_cell.length_b   1.000
_cell.length_c   1.000
_cell.angle_alpha   90.00
_cell.angle_beta   90.00
_cell.angle_gamma   90.00
#
_symmetry.space_group_name_H-M   'P 1'
#
loop_
_entity.id
_entity.type
_entity.pdbx_description
1 polymer ?
#
loop_
_entity_poly.entity_id
_entity_poly.type
_entity_poly.pdbx_seq_one_letter_code
_entity_poly.pdbx_strand_id
1 'polypeptide(L)'
;MGGDTNEFWSAYGQVAWLLTGEVRPYQRAAGVFGAVVPRQSFRWGRGLGAWELAGRLSWIDLDDDPVTGNRLTDTTVGLNWYLNQHTKFQFNWIHALLDGTAVPSSNADIFALRAQVDFKTGGARVLFRSKNPGRGSVRPVISISPVEQYRVETPMRPGRYPVL
;
A
#
# COMPACT_ATOMS: atom_id res chain seq x y z
N MET A 1 20.98 9.86 38.27
CA MET A 1 20.80 8.72 37.35
C MET A 1 20.28 9.32 36.05
N GLY A 2 21.08 9.31 34.99
CA GLY A 2 20.65 9.74 33.67
C GLY A 2 19.62 8.75 33.15
N GLY A 3 18.55 9.23 32.51
CA GLY A 3 17.61 8.34 31.86
C GLY A 3 18.28 7.79 30.62
N ASP A 4 18.69 6.53 30.65
CA ASP A 4 19.19 5.84 29.47
C ASP A 4 18.03 5.79 28.46
N THR A 5 18.24 6.37 27.29
CA THR A 5 17.26 6.43 26.21
C THR A 5 17.39 5.20 25.35
N ASN A 6 16.34 4.38 25.29
CA ASN A 6 16.32 3.23 24.40
C ASN A 6 16.08 3.69 22.96
N GLU A 7 16.97 3.33 22.04
CA GLU A 7 16.93 3.66 20.63
C GLU A 7 16.60 2.42 19.79
N PHE A 8 15.49 2.47 19.07
CA PHE A 8 15.07 1.41 18.15
C PHE A 8 15.23 1.84 16.70
N TRP A 9 15.76 0.96 15.86
CA TRP A 9 16.07 1.26 14.46
C TRP A 9 15.21 0.43 13.52
N SER A 10 14.73 1.06 12.45
CA SER A 10 14.06 0.33 11.37
C SER A 10 14.40 0.93 10.01
N ALA A 11 14.46 0.07 9.02
CA ALA A 11 14.68 0.46 7.64
C ALA A 11 13.85 -0.41 6.70
N TYR A 12 13.48 0.14 5.56
CA TYR A 12 12.87 -0.65 4.50
C TYR A 12 13.32 -0.18 3.12
N GLY A 13 13.45 -1.14 2.22
CA GLY A 13 13.63 -0.92 0.79
C GLY A 13 12.47 -1.53 0.02
N GLN A 14 12.00 -0.84 -1.02
CA GLN A 14 10.99 -1.37 -1.92
C GLN A 14 11.37 -1.12 -3.37
N VAL A 15 11.08 -2.11 -4.21
CA VAL A 15 11.26 -2.04 -5.66
C VAL A 15 9.97 -2.52 -6.32
N ALA A 16 9.58 -1.89 -7.42
CA ALA A 16 8.41 -2.29 -8.18
C ALA A 16 8.70 -2.14 -9.68
N TRP A 17 8.26 -3.14 -10.45
CA TRP A 17 8.43 -3.19 -11.89
C TRP A 17 7.10 -3.53 -12.55
N LEU A 18 6.62 -2.64 -13.43
CA LEU A 18 5.52 -2.88 -14.36
C LEU A 18 5.98 -3.73 -15.55
N LEU A 19 5.65 -5.02 -15.55
CA LEU A 19 6.10 -5.99 -16.56
C LEU A 19 5.54 -5.70 -17.95
N THR A 20 4.34 -5.09 -17.99
CA THR A 20 3.60 -4.76 -19.20
C THR A 20 3.98 -3.39 -19.81
N GLY A 21 4.97 -2.71 -19.24
CA GLY A 21 5.56 -1.49 -19.81
C GLY A 21 4.78 -0.20 -19.54
N GLU A 22 3.83 -0.23 -18.61
CA GLU A 22 3.16 0.97 -18.11
C GLU A 22 4.13 1.86 -17.33
N VAL A 23 3.78 3.14 -17.26
CA VAL A 23 4.49 4.12 -16.43
C VAL A 23 3.53 4.63 -15.38
N ARG A 24 3.97 4.66 -14.12
CA ARG A 24 3.21 5.32 -13.05
C ARG A 24 3.29 6.84 -13.24
N PRO A 25 2.16 7.55 -13.40
CA PRO A 25 2.18 8.99 -13.47
C PRO A 25 2.69 9.56 -12.14
N TYR A 26 3.61 10.52 -12.20
CA TYR A 26 4.14 11.20 -11.02
C TYR A 26 3.65 12.64 -10.98
N GLN A 27 2.89 12.99 -9.95
CA GLN A 27 2.36 14.34 -9.77
C GLN A 27 3.36 15.17 -8.96
N ARG A 28 4.24 15.89 -9.66
CA ARG A 28 5.32 16.69 -9.05
C ARG A 28 4.82 17.71 -8.03
N ALA A 29 3.67 18.34 -8.28
CA ALA A 29 3.10 19.36 -7.39
C ALA A 29 2.70 18.81 -6.02
N ALA A 30 2.32 17.53 -5.95
CA ALA A 30 1.88 16.87 -4.72
C ALA A 30 2.89 15.83 -4.19
N GLY A 31 3.98 15.55 -4.93
CA GLY A 31 4.98 14.55 -4.55
C GLY A 31 4.48 13.11 -4.53
N VAL A 32 3.33 12.83 -5.17
CA VAL A 32 2.67 11.52 -5.12
C VAL A 32 2.70 10.79 -6.46
N PHE A 33 2.80 9.46 -6.40
CA PHE A 33 2.55 8.59 -7.53
C PHE A 33 1.04 8.39 -7.70
N GLY A 34 0.55 8.59 -8.92
CA GLY A 34 -0.83 8.30 -9.28
C GLY A 34 -1.09 6.82 -9.54
N ALA A 35 -2.34 6.51 -9.88
CA ALA A 35 -2.75 5.15 -10.22
C ALA A 35 -2.11 4.68 -11.53
N VAL A 36 -1.79 3.38 -11.59
CA VAL A 36 -1.38 2.72 -12.84
C VAL A 36 -2.60 2.65 -13.76
N VAL A 37 -2.45 3.12 -15.00
CA VAL A 37 -3.47 3.00 -16.04
C VAL A 37 -2.99 1.97 -17.05
N PRO A 38 -3.61 0.77 -17.13
CA PRO A 38 -3.23 -0.24 -18.11
C PRO A 38 -3.33 0.29 -19.54
N ARG A 39 -2.33 0.03 -20.40
CA ARG A 39 -2.41 0.40 -21.83
C ARG A 39 -3.52 -0.37 -22.55
N GLN A 40 -3.73 -1.61 -22.12
CA GLN A 40 -4.82 -2.47 -22.55
C GLN A 40 -5.54 -3.00 -21.31
N SER A 41 -6.76 -2.51 -21.06
CA SER A 41 -7.60 -3.09 -20.01
C SER A 41 -7.86 -4.56 -20.29
N PHE A 42 -7.89 -5.37 -19.23
CA PHE A 42 -8.25 -6.76 -19.31
C PHE A 42 -9.66 -6.93 -19.86
N ARG A 43 -9.77 -7.72 -20.93
CA ARG A 43 -11.04 -8.25 -21.43
C ARG A 43 -10.84 -9.72 -21.75
N TRP A 44 -11.88 -10.52 -21.53
CA TRP A 44 -11.80 -11.95 -21.83
C TRP A 44 -11.45 -12.15 -23.31
N GLY A 45 -10.30 -12.80 -23.58
CA GLY A 45 -9.77 -12.99 -24.93
C GLY A 45 -9.08 -11.78 -25.59
N ARG A 46 -8.99 -10.61 -24.93
CA ARG A 46 -8.28 -9.42 -25.44
C ARG A 46 -7.70 -8.56 -24.31
N GLY A 47 -6.38 -8.37 -24.30
CA GLY A 47 -5.69 -7.51 -23.32
C GLY A 47 -5.50 -8.20 -21.97
N LEU A 48 -4.30 -8.09 -21.40
CA LEU A 48 -3.91 -8.78 -20.17
C LEU A 48 -4.08 -7.92 -18.91
N GLY A 49 -4.50 -6.66 -19.04
CA GLY A 49 -4.34 -5.67 -17.99
C GLY A 49 -2.88 -5.26 -17.82
N ALA A 50 -2.57 -4.56 -16.73
CA ALA A 50 -1.19 -4.27 -16.36
C ALA A 50 -0.75 -5.18 -15.21
N TRP A 51 0.48 -5.67 -15.29
CA TRP A 51 1.09 -6.51 -14.26
C TRP A 51 2.26 -5.77 -13.64
N GLU A 52 2.32 -5.78 -12.31
CA GLU A 52 3.41 -5.22 -11.54
C GLU A 52 3.91 -6.23 -10.52
N LEU A 53 5.21 -6.47 -10.53
CA LEU A 53 5.89 -7.22 -9.49
C LEU A 53 6.54 -6.23 -8.54
N ALA A 54 6.35 -6.42 -7.24
CA ALA A 54 6.92 -5.62 -6.19
C ALA A 54 7.69 -6.50 -5.21
N GLY A 55 8.87 -6.05 -4.81
CA GLY A 55 9.64 -6.64 -3.73
C GLY A 55 9.81 -5.60 -2.64
N ARG A 56 9.68 -6.02 -1.38
CA ARG A 56 10.00 -5.18 -0.22
C ARG A 56 10.78 -5.99 0.79
N LEU A 57 11.83 -5.39 1.33
CA LEU A 57 12.57 -5.90 2.47
C LEU A 57 12.45 -4.86 3.58
N SER A 58 12.02 -5.27 4.76
CA SER A 58 12.06 -4.44 5.96
C SER A 58 12.83 -5.14 7.06
N TRP A 59 13.53 -4.33 7.84
CA TRP A 59 14.32 -4.75 8.98
C TRP A 59 13.98 -3.83 10.14
N ILE A 60 13.74 -4.42 11.31
CA ILE A 60 13.51 -3.69 12.55
C ILE A 60 14.31 -4.35 13.67
N ASP A 61 14.96 -3.50 14.45
CA ASP A 61 15.72 -3.88 15.62
C ASP A 61 15.10 -3.23 16.85
N LEU A 62 14.62 -4.08 17.74
CA LEU A 62 13.98 -3.68 19.00
C LEU A 62 14.85 -4.06 20.20
N ASP A 63 16.11 -4.43 19.99
CA ASP A 63 17.03 -4.84 21.04
C ASP A 63 17.88 -3.63 21.50
N ASP A 64 17.63 -3.14 22.71
CA ASP A 64 18.46 -2.10 23.34
C ASP A 64 18.39 -2.20 24.87
N ASP A 65 19.50 -2.04 25.60
CA ASP A 65 19.57 -2.28 27.06
C ASP A 65 18.71 -1.25 27.83
N PRO A 66 17.70 -1.66 28.65
CA PRO A 66 17.42 -3.00 29.19
C PRO A 66 16.27 -3.78 28.51
N VAL A 67 15.78 -3.33 27.36
CA VAL A 67 14.69 -3.92 26.59
C VAL A 67 15.21 -4.96 25.58
N THR A 68 14.91 -6.24 25.84
CA THR A 68 15.18 -7.32 24.89
C THR A 68 13.98 -7.54 23.96
N GLY A 69 13.91 -6.80 22.85
CA GLY A 69 12.77 -6.79 21.93
C GLY A 69 12.87 -7.74 20.72
N ASN A 70 14.05 -8.34 20.49
CA ASN A 70 14.42 -9.12 19.29
C ASN A 70 14.54 -8.29 18.00
N ARG A 71 15.00 -8.95 16.93
CA ARG A 71 15.13 -8.38 15.59
C ARG A 71 14.20 -9.10 14.62
N LEU A 72 13.51 -8.35 13.76
CA LEU A 72 12.59 -8.90 12.77
C LEU A 72 12.99 -8.46 11.37
N THR A 73 13.12 -9.42 10.47
CA THR A 73 13.34 -9.20 9.04
C THR A 73 12.16 -9.72 8.25
N ASP A 74 11.48 -8.83 7.54
CA ASP A 74 10.33 -9.16 6.70
C ASP A 74 10.68 -9.04 5.22
N THR A 75 10.53 -10.13 4.48
CA THR A 75 10.64 -10.13 3.02
C THR A 75 9.26 -10.29 2.42
N THR A 76 8.83 -9.32 1.61
CA THR A 76 7.55 -9.34 0.89
C THR A 76 7.78 -9.42 -0.61
N VAL A 77 7.14 -10.39 -1.26
CA VAL A 77 7.02 -10.47 -2.71
C VAL A 77 5.55 -10.29 -3.06
N GLY A 78 5.27 -9.27 -3.86
CA GLY A 78 3.92 -8.86 -4.23
C GLY A 78 3.69 -8.88 -5.73
N LEU A 79 2.58 -9.44 -6.17
CA LEU A 79 2.09 -9.37 -7.54
C LEU A 79 0.80 -8.55 -7.57
N ASN A 80 0.83 -7.48 -8.36
CA ASN A 80 -0.28 -6.55 -8.54
C ASN A 80 -0.80 -6.69 -9.97
N TRP A 81 -2.08 -7.02 -10.10
CA TRP A 81 -2.77 -7.13 -11.38
C TRP A 81 -3.82 -6.03 -11.50
N TYR A 82 -3.59 -5.10 -12.42
CA TYR A 82 -4.50 -4.01 -12.74
C TYR A 82 -5.34 -4.41 -13.96
N LEU A 83 -6.58 -4.83 -13.72
CA LEU A 83 -7.49 -5.22 -14.79
C LEU A 83 -7.95 -3.99 -15.59
N ASN A 84 -8.18 -2.89 -14.90
CA ASN A 84 -8.57 -1.61 -15.48
C ASN A 84 -8.13 -0.48 -14.51
N GLN A 85 -8.38 0.78 -14.85
CA GLN A 85 -8.02 1.93 -14.01
C GLN A 85 -8.70 1.93 -12.62
N HIS A 86 -9.77 1.16 -12.46
CA HIS A 86 -10.65 1.13 -11.29
C HIS A 86 -10.60 -0.19 -10.52
N THR A 87 -9.89 -1.22 -11.01
CA THR A 87 -9.92 -2.56 -10.44
C THR A 87 -8.52 -3.14 -10.40
N LYS A 88 -8.09 -3.50 -9.19
CA LYS A 88 -6.78 -4.07 -8.91
C LYS A 88 -6.91 -5.30 -8.01
N PHE A 89 -6.19 -6.36 -8.35
CA PHE A 89 -5.89 -7.46 -7.43
C PHE A 89 -4.45 -7.38 -6.96
N GLN A 90 -4.22 -7.69 -5.69
CA GLN A 90 -2.90 -7.79 -5.09
C GLN A 90 -2.77 -9.14 -4.43
N PHE A 91 -1.64 -9.80 -4.69
CA PHE A 91 -1.23 -10.98 -3.99
C PHE A 91 0.12 -10.69 -3.36
N ASN A 92 0.26 -10.91 -2.06
CA ASN A 92 1.52 -10.76 -1.35
C ASN A 92 1.84 -12.06 -0.63
N TRP A 93 3.08 -12.53 -0.80
CA TRP A 93 3.70 -13.50 0.09
C TRP A 93 4.70 -12.75 0.97
N ILE A 94 4.59 -12.93 2.28
CA ILE A 94 5.44 -12.28 3.28
C ILE A 94 6.10 -13.39 4.09
N HIS A 95 7.42 -13.37 4.10
CA HIS A 95 8.25 -14.24 4.93
C HIS A 95 8.87 -13.40 6.05
N ALA A 96 8.46 -13.67 7.28
CA ALA A 96 8.91 -12.99 8.48
C ALA A 96 9.93 -13.88 9.21
N LEU A 97 11.11 -13.35 9.48
CA LEU A 97 12.19 -13.99 10.21
C LEU A 97 12.43 -13.23 11.51
N LEU A 98 12.12 -13.87 12.63
CA LEU A 98 12.40 -13.35 13.97
C LEU A 98 13.72 -13.94 14.45
N ASP A 99 14.71 -13.09 14.59
CA ASP A 99 15.99 -13.39 15.22
C ASP A 99 15.89 -13.05 16.71
N GLY A 100 15.84 -14.09 17.53
CA GLY A 100 15.42 -13.98 18.90
C GLY A 100 16.57 -13.94 19.92
N THR A 101 16.59 -12.89 20.73
CA THR A 101 17.42 -12.75 21.95
C THR A 101 16.59 -13.01 23.21
N ALA A 102 15.31 -12.60 23.23
CA ALA A 102 14.35 -12.82 24.30
C ALA A 102 13.45 -14.07 24.13
N VAL A 103 13.17 -14.45 22.88
CA VAL A 103 12.45 -15.70 22.54
C VAL A 103 13.30 -16.50 21.53
N PRO A 104 13.09 -17.81 21.35
CA PRO A 104 13.79 -18.55 20.31
C PRO A 104 13.49 -17.99 18.91
N SER A 105 14.50 -18.01 18.03
CA SER A 105 14.30 -17.61 16.64
C SER A 105 13.19 -18.42 15.97
N SER A 106 12.37 -17.75 15.17
CA SER A 106 11.23 -18.38 14.49
C SER A 106 10.99 -17.72 13.14
N ASN A 107 10.29 -18.43 12.26
CA ASN A 107 9.89 -17.91 10.97
C ASN A 107 8.39 -18.09 10.75
N ALA A 108 7.81 -17.22 9.93
CA ALA A 108 6.40 -17.28 9.58
C ALA A 108 6.16 -16.89 8.12
N ASP A 109 5.32 -17.66 7.44
CA ASP A 109 4.85 -17.38 6.08
C ASP A 109 3.42 -16.88 6.10
N ILE A 110 3.18 -15.74 5.44
CA ILE A 110 1.85 -15.11 5.35
C ILE A 110 1.51 -14.91 3.88
N PHE A 111 0.34 -15.40 3.49
CA PHE A 111 -0.24 -15.17 2.17
C PHE A 111 -1.42 -14.21 2.28
N ALA A 112 -1.37 -13.10 1.56
CA ALA A 112 -2.41 -12.07 1.58
C ALA A 112 -2.94 -11.81 0.17
N LEU A 113 -4.26 -11.90 0.03
CA LEU A 113 -5.00 -11.55 -1.18
C LEU A 113 -5.83 -10.29 -0.93
N ARG A 114 -5.79 -9.35 -1.86
CA ARG A 114 -6.61 -8.13 -1.81
C ARG A 114 -7.23 -7.84 -3.16
N ALA A 115 -8.52 -7.55 -3.15
CA ALA A 115 -9.25 -6.99 -4.28
C ALA A 115 -9.59 -5.52 -3.96
N GLN A 116 -9.30 -4.62 -4.88
CA GLN A 116 -9.63 -3.20 -4.78
C GLN A 116 -10.50 -2.81 -5.98
N VAL A 117 -11.62 -2.16 -5.69
CA VAL A 117 -12.52 -1.59 -6.69
C VAL A 117 -12.83 -0.17 -6.30
N ASP A 118 -12.49 0.77 -7.17
CA ASP A 118 -12.79 2.19 -7.04
C ASP A 118 -13.96 2.54 -7.97
N PHE A 119 -14.92 3.29 -7.45
CA PHE A 119 -16.04 3.78 -8.23
C PHE A 119 -16.14 5.28 -8.07
N LYS A 120 -16.41 5.97 -9.19
CA LYS A 120 -16.88 7.35 -9.14
C LYS A 120 -18.21 7.33 -8.39
N THR A 121 -18.18 7.78 -7.15
CA THR A 121 -19.37 7.83 -6.31
C THR A 121 -20.26 8.95 -6.82
N GLY A 122 -21.19 8.61 -7.72
CA GLY A 122 -22.40 9.40 -7.86
C GLY A 122 -23.24 9.23 -6.59
N GLY A 123 -22.98 10.05 -5.56
CA GLY A 123 -23.83 10.30 -4.39
C GLY A 123 -24.32 9.13 -3.53
N ALA A 124 -24.00 7.87 -3.84
CA ALA A 124 -24.56 6.73 -3.13
C ALA A 124 -23.70 6.36 -1.91
N ARG A 125 -24.14 6.85 -0.74
CA ARG A 125 -23.57 6.51 0.57
C ARG A 125 -23.95 5.06 0.92
N VAL A 126 -23.04 4.12 0.72
CA VAL A 126 -23.23 2.72 1.11
C VAL A 126 -23.01 2.58 2.62
N LEU A 127 -24.10 2.42 3.37
CA LEU A 127 -24.06 2.17 4.81
C LEU A 127 -23.92 0.66 5.08
N PHE A 128 -22.74 0.22 5.53
CA PHE A 128 -22.57 -1.15 6.01
C PHE A 128 -23.05 -1.26 7.47
N ARG A 129 -24.21 -1.88 7.69
CA ARG A 129 -24.67 -2.25 9.04
C ARG A 129 -23.93 -3.52 9.49
N SER A 130 -22.97 -3.35 10.40
CA SER A 130 -22.23 -4.46 11.01
C SER A 130 -23.13 -5.27 11.94
N LYS A 131 -23.32 -6.57 11.66
CA LYS A 131 -23.88 -7.54 12.62
C LYS A 131 -22.71 -8.41 13.09
N ASN A 132 -22.47 -8.43 14.40
CA ASN A 132 -21.28 -9.04 15.01
C ASN A 132 -21.43 -10.57 15.13
N PRO A 133 -20.57 -11.42 14.52
CA PRO A 133 -20.48 -12.83 14.88
C PRO A 133 -19.15 -13.13 15.59
N GLY A 134 -19.20 -14.11 16.49
CA GLY A 134 -18.14 -14.48 17.43
C GLY A 134 -16.86 -15.05 16.82
N ARG A 135 -15.90 -15.20 17.75
CA ARG A 135 -14.50 -15.67 17.68
C ARG A 135 -14.21 -16.67 16.55
N GLY A 136 -13.30 -16.31 15.64
CA GLY A 136 -12.65 -17.24 14.70
C GLY A 136 -12.74 -16.91 13.20
N SER A 137 -13.35 -15.80 12.79
CA SER A 137 -13.58 -15.52 11.37
C SER A 137 -12.52 -14.57 10.77
N VAL A 138 -11.76 -15.06 9.79
CA VAL A 138 -10.90 -14.24 8.91
C VAL A 138 -11.81 -13.25 8.18
N ARG A 139 -11.66 -11.96 8.46
CA ARG A 139 -12.45 -10.91 7.82
C ARG A 139 -11.79 -10.50 6.50
N PRO A 140 -12.40 -10.75 5.33
CA PRO A 140 -11.98 -10.05 4.13
C PRO A 140 -12.28 -8.56 4.33
N VAL A 141 -11.23 -7.75 4.48
CA VAL A 141 -11.37 -6.29 4.54
C VAL A 141 -11.52 -5.80 3.10
N ILE A 142 -12.77 -5.67 2.66
CA ILE A 142 -13.11 -4.98 1.42
C ILE A 142 -13.08 -3.49 1.74
N SER A 143 -11.93 -2.85 1.51
CA SER A 143 -11.82 -1.39 1.59
C SER A 143 -12.30 -0.81 0.27
N ILE A 144 -13.40 -0.07 0.35
CA ILE A 144 -13.96 0.72 -0.73
C ILE A 144 -13.67 2.17 -0.36
N SER A 145 -12.70 2.77 -1.03
CA SER A 145 -12.36 4.18 -0.81
C SER A 145 -12.98 5.00 -1.94
N PRO A 146 -13.89 5.94 -1.67
CA PRO A 146 -14.34 6.87 -2.69
C PRO A 146 -13.17 7.78 -3.10
N VAL A 147 -12.85 7.84 -4.40
CA VAL A 147 -11.98 8.90 -4.92
C VAL A 147 -12.75 10.22 -4.89
N GLU A 148 -12.42 11.06 -3.92
CA GLU A 148 -12.87 12.45 -3.88
C GLU A 148 -12.05 13.25 -4.90
N GLN A 149 -12.69 13.59 -6.03
CA GLN A 149 -12.08 14.46 -7.02
C GLN A 149 -12.03 15.88 -6.46
N TYR A 150 -10.86 16.31 -5.99
CA TYR A 150 -10.61 17.72 -5.70
C TYR A 150 -10.62 18.50 -7.01
N ARG A 151 -11.79 18.99 -7.41
CA ARG A 151 -11.92 20.03 -8.44
C ARG A 151 -11.44 21.34 -7.82
N VAL A 152 -10.18 21.70 -8.10
CA VAL A 152 -9.67 23.03 -7.77
C VAL A 152 -10.26 24.02 -8.76
N GLU A 153 -11.44 24.56 -8.45
CA GLU A 153 -11.89 25.80 -9.07
C GLU A 153 -11.01 26.92 -8.53
N THR A 154 -9.99 27.29 -9.31
CA THR A 154 -9.23 28.51 -9.02
C THR A 154 -10.14 29.66 -9.44
N PRO A 155 -10.62 30.54 -8.55
CA PRO A 155 -11.28 31.76 -9.00
C PRO A 155 -10.22 32.61 -9.71
N MET A 156 -10.33 32.71 -11.04
CA MET A 156 -9.60 33.71 -11.82
C MET A 156 -9.98 35.09 -11.27
N ARG A 157 -9.10 35.68 -10.46
CA ARG A 157 -9.18 37.10 -10.12
C ARG A 157 -8.56 37.90 -11.27
N PRO A 158 -9.28 38.85 -11.87
CA PRO A 158 -8.70 39.72 -12.88
C PRO A 158 -7.85 40.80 -12.20
N GLY A 159 -6.59 40.88 -12.62
CA GLY A 159 -5.80 42.13 -12.63
C GLY A 159 -5.10 42.53 -11.33
N ARG A 160 -3.76 42.54 -11.39
CA ARG A 160 -2.87 43.71 -11.15
C ARG A 160 -1.42 43.22 -11.09
N TYR A 161 -0.61 43.63 -12.05
CA TYR A 161 0.86 43.57 -11.95
C TYR A 161 1.34 44.90 -11.34
N PRO A 162 2.25 44.90 -10.36
CA PRO A 162 3.11 46.05 -10.13
C PRO A 162 4.45 45.84 -10.84
N VAL A 163 4.76 46.83 -11.68
CA VAL A 163 6.09 47.20 -12.12
C VAL A 163 6.90 47.70 -10.93
N LEU A 164 8.09 47.13 -10.73
CA LEU A 164 9.39 47.80 -10.53
C LEU A 164 10.45 46.73 -10.24
#